data_AF-A0AAU6VR40-F1
#
_entry.id   AF-A0AAU6VR40-F1
#
_cell.length_a   1.000
_cell.length_b   1.000
_cell.length_c   1.000
_cell.angle_alpha   90.00
_cell.angle_beta   90.00
_cell.angle_gamma   90.00
#
_symmetry.space_group_name_H-M   'P 1'
#
loop_
_entity.id
_entity.type
_entity.pdbx_description
1 polymer ?
#
loop_
_entity_poly.entity_id
_entity_poly.type
_entity_poly.pdbx_seq_one_letter_code
_entity_poly.pdbx_strand_id
1 'polypeptide(L)'
;MTEKRFITAQELLEDSFRLAAQVYDSGFRPQFIVGIWRGGAPIGIAVQEFFDFKKVETDHIAVRTSSYYGIGTDKQSKEIKVHGLHYIVENANADDGLLIVDDVFDSGRSIFALKEKLGQLMRLNMPKDIRIACPYYKPQNTAVPLKPDYYIHASDEWLVFPHEVSGLSPQELAEGKGDLRNIKELFL
;
A
#
# COMPACT_ATOMS: atom_id res chain seq x y z
N MET A 1 -24.36 -1.09 13.64
CA MET A 1 -23.52 -1.39 12.47
C MET A 1 -22.32 -0.47 12.57
N THR A 2 -21.09 -0.96 12.37
CA THR A 2 -19.92 -0.07 12.30
C THR A 2 -20.06 0.79 11.04
N GLU A 3 -20.00 2.11 11.20
CA GLU A 3 -20.10 3.05 10.07
C GLU A 3 -18.91 2.86 9.13
N LYS A 4 -19.19 2.64 7.84
CA LYS A 4 -18.17 2.48 6.79
C LYS A 4 -17.86 3.84 6.19
N ARG A 5 -16.58 4.20 6.10
CA ARG A 5 -16.11 5.38 5.37
C ARG A 5 -15.74 4.97 3.94
N PHE A 6 -16.52 5.46 2.98
CA PHE A 6 -16.26 5.24 1.56
C PHE A 6 -15.33 6.32 1.03
N ILE A 7 -14.12 5.91 0.63
CA ILE A 7 -13.12 6.80 0.08
C ILE A 7 -13.36 6.93 -1.42
N THR A 8 -13.39 8.16 -1.93
CA THR A 8 -13.56 8.42 -3.37
C THR A 8 -12.23 8.27 -4.12
N ALA A 9 -12.29 7.99 -5.43
CA ALA A 9 -11.12 7.94 -6.29
C ALA A 9 -10.37 9.27 -6.32
N GLN A 10 -11.12 10.39 -6.27
CA GLN A 10 -10.56 11.73 -6.19
C GLN A 10 -9.83 11.97 -4.86
N GLU A 11 -10.43 11.62 -3.73
CA GLU A 11 -9.80 11.74 -2.40
C GLU A 11 -8.50 10.93 -2.33
N LEU A 12 -8.54 9.66 -2.76
CA LEU A 12 -7.35 8.80 -2.75
C LEU A 12 -6.24 9.35 -3.66
N LEU A 13 -6.58 9.90 -4.82
CA LEU A 13 -5.62 10.52 -5.73
C LEU A 13 -4.93 11.73 -5.07
N GLU A 14 -5.72 12.64 -4.50
CA GLU A 14 -5.19 13.82 -3.82
C GLU A 14 -4.30 13.44 -2.64
N ASP A 15 -4.73 12.47 -1.82
CA ASP A 15 -3.95 12.01 -0.69
C ASP A 15 -2.66 11.32 -1.12
N SER A 16 -2.66 10.62 -2.26
CA SER A 16 -1.45 10.03 -2.83
C SER A 16 -0.43 11.10 -3.24
N PHE A 17 -0.87 12.22 -3.83
CA PHE A 17 0.01 13.35 -4.13
C PHE A 17 0.48 14.11 -2.88
N ARG A 18 -0.40 14.28 -1.88
CA ARG A 18 0.00 14.85 -0.57
C ARG A 18 1.05 13.97 0.10
N LEU A 19 0.89 12.65 0.03
CA LEU A 19 1.83 11.69 0.57
C LEU A 19 3.18 11.78 -0.14
N ALA A 20 3.18 11.83 -1.47
CA ALA A 20 4.38 12.01 -2.26
C ALA A 20 5.13 13.30 -1.90
N ALA A 21 4.41 14.42 -1.73
CA ALA A 21 4.97 15.68 -1.27
C ALA A 21 5.61 15.56 0.12
N GLN A 22 4.95 14.91 1.09
CA GLN A 22 5.54 14.67 2.41
C GLN A 22 6.84 13.86 2.33
N VAL A 23 6.88 12.81 1.50
CA VAL A 23 8.10 12.02 1.30
C VAL A 23 9.21 12.89 0.70
N TYR A 24 8.90 13.66 -0.34
CA TYR A 24 9.87 14.54 -0.99
C TYR A 24 10.40 15.64 -0.05
N ASP A 25 9.53 16.27 0.72
CA ASP A 25 9.88 17.37 1.63
C ASP A 25 10.70 16.90 2.83
N SER A 26 10.62 15.62 3.19
CA SER A 26 11.50 15.00 4.20
C SER A 26 12.98 14.91 3.78
N GLY A 27 13.27 15.19 2.50
CA GLY A 27 14.59 15.00 1.89
C GLY A 27 14.86 13.59 1.38
N PHE A 28 13.93 12.64 1.55
CA PHE A 28 14.09 11.29 1.02
C PHE A 28 13.94 11.26 -0.52
N ARG A 29 14.88 10.61 -1.20
CA ARG A 29 14.92 10.46 -2.66
C ARG A 29 15.10 8.96 -2.96
N PRO A 30 14.02 8.17 -2.94
CA PRO A 30 14.12 6.72 -3.14
C PRO A 30 14.59 6.42 -4.57
N GLN A 31 15.47 5.45 -4.73
CA GLN A 31 15.80 4.89 -6.04
C GLN A 31 14.71 3.91 -6.49
N PHE A 32 14.03 3.24 -5.55
CA PHE A 32 12.94 2.30 -5.85
C PHE A 32 11.66 2.65 -5.10
N ILE A 33 10.54 2.68 -5.83
CA ILE A 33 9.18 2.76 -5.29
C ILE A 33 8.48 1.40 -5.47
N VAL A 34 8.07 0.79 -4.37
CA VAL A 34 7.45 -0.54 -4.35
C VAL A 34 6.00 -0.42 -3.94
N GLY A 35 5.09 -0.52 -4.92
CA GLY A 35 3.64 -0.54 -4.68
C GLY A 35 3.16 -1.93 -4.26
N ILE A 36 2.52 -2.04 -3.10
CA ILE A 36 1.90 -3.30 -2.69
C ILE A 36 0.62 -3.52 -3.50
N TRP A 37 0.64 -4.50 -4.39
CA TRP A 37 -0.53 -4.87 -5.16
C TRP A 37 -1.57 -5.57 -4.24
N ARG A 38 -2.84 -5.18 -4.28
CA ARG A 38 -3.49 -4.26 -5.24
C ARG A 38 -3.51 -2.80 -4.79
N GLY A 39 -3.76 -2.57 -3.50
CA GLY A 39 -4.13 -1.28 -2.94
C GLY A 39 -3.12 -0.17 -3.21
N GLY A 40 -1.84 -0.45 -2.95
CA GLY A 40 -0.71 0.45 -3.19
C GLY A 40 -0.38 0.75 -4.64
N ALA A 41 -0.93 0.05 -5.64
CA ALA A 41 -0.62 0.31 -7.04
C ALA A 41 -1.03 1.73 -7.51
N PRO A 42 -2.27 2.20 -7.33
CA PRO A 42 -2.65 3.58 -7.66
C PRO A 42 -1.84 4.63 -6.88
N ILE A 43 -1.49 4.35 -5.62
CA ILE A 43 -0.66 5.25 -4.80
C ILE A 43 0.75 5.34 -5.41
N GLY A 44 1.36 4.19 -5.75
CA GLY A 44 2.69 4.14 -6.36
C GLY A 44 2.78 4.90 -7.67
N ILE A 45 1.74 4.83 -8.51
CA ILE A 45 1.67 5.62 -9.75
C ILE A 45 1.70 7.11 -9.44
N ALA A 46 0.83 7.60 -8.55
CA ALA A 46 0.77 9.02 -8.20
C ALA A 46 2.06 9.51 -7.53
N VAL A 47 2.67 8.69 -6.66
CA VAL A 47 3.94 9.02 -6.01
C VAL A 47 5.06 9.10 -7.06
N GLN A 48 5.19 8.13 -7.95
CA GLN A 48 6.19 8.15 -9.01
C GLN A 48 6.02 9.38 -9.93
N GLU A 49 4.79 9.66 -10.38
CA GLU A 49 4.48 10.82 -11.22
C GLU A 49 4.90 12.14 -10.54
N PHE A 50 4.67 12.26 -9.22
CA PHE A 50 5.10 13.43 -8.47
C PHE A 50 6.63 13.58 -8.42
N PHE A 51 7.36 12.49 -8.24
CA PHE A 51 8.83 12.51 -8.24
C PHE A 51 9.40 12.88 -9.62
N ASP A 52 8.80 12.35 -10.70
CA ASP A 52 9.17 12.72 -12.07
C ASP A 52 8.88 14.20 -12.35
N PHE A 53 7.72 14.72 -11.91
CA PHE A 53 7.41 16.15 -11.95
C PHE A 53 8.47 17.01 -11.22
N LYS A 54 9.05 16.49 -10.13
CA LYS A 54 10.16 17.12 -9.39
C LYS A 54 11.54 16.86 -10.00
N LYS A 55 11.61 16.19 -11.15
CA LYS A 55 12.84 15.80 -11.87
C LYS A 55 13.75 14.91 -11.03
N VAL A 56 13.15 14.02 -10.23
CA VAL A 56 13.87 12.98 -9.50
C VAL A 56 13.54 11.65 -10.16
N GLU A 57 14.58 11.02 -10.71
CA GLU A 57 14.45 9.70 -11.30
C GLU A 57 14.25 8.64 -10.21
N THR A 58 13.25 7.80 -10.40
CA THR A 58 12.91 6.68 -9.52
C THR A 58 12.50 5.49 -10.37
N ASP A 59 12.98 4.31 -10.04
CA ASP A 59 12.44 3.06 -10.56
C ASP A 59 11.22 2.62 -9.73
N HIS A 60 10.33 1.81 -10.31
CA HIS A 60 9.08 1.41 -9.66
C HIS A 60 8.64 0.00 -10.03
N ILE A 61 8.01 -0.68 -9.08
CA ILE A 61 7.44 -2.02 -9.29
C ILE A 61 6.23 -2.26 -8.39
N ALA A 62 5.26 -3.03 -8.90
CA ALA A 62 4.18 -3.58 -8.11
C ALA A 62 4.52 -4.98 -7.60
N VAL A 63 4.39 -5.20 -6.28
CA VAL A 63 4.66 -6.49 -5.63
C VAL A 63 3.36 -7.08 -5.11
N ARG A 64 3.06 -8.32 -5.50
CA ARG A 64 1.85 -9.00 -5.03
C ARG A 64 2.12 -9.72 -3.72
N THR A 65 1.33 -9.37 -2.70
CA THR A 65 1.24 -10.17 -1.47
C THR A 65 -0.02 -11.04 -1.53
N SER A 66 0.12 -12.32 -1.23
CA SER A 66 -1.00 -13.26 -1.15
C SER A 66 -0.99 -13.94 0.21
N SER A 67 -2.06 -13.78 0.99
CA SER A 67 -2.25 -14.55 2.22
C SER A 67 -2.90 -15.89 1.89
N TYR A 68 -2.24 -17.00 2.22
CA TYR A 68 -2.89 -18.31 2.20
C TYR A 68 -3.48 -18.58 3.59
N TYR A 69 -4.72 -19.05 3.63
CA TYR A 69 -5.23 -19.72 4.83
C TYR A 69 -4.64 -21.13 4.81
N GLY A 70 -3.82 -21.47 5.80
CA GLY A 70 -3.35 -22.84 5.97
C GLY A 70 -4.56 -23.79 5.95
N ILE A 71 -4.48 -24.84 5.14
CA ILE A 71 -5.49 -25.91 5.13
C ILE A 71 -5.27 -26.70 6.42
N GLY A 72 -5.91 -26.26 7.50
CA GLY A 72 -5.77 -26.82 8.84
C GLY A 72 -6.53 -25.94 9.83
N THR A 73 -7.16 -26.54 10.82
CA THR A 73 -8.16 -25.95 11.74
C THR A 73 -7.67 -24.79 12.63
N ASP A 74 -6.45 -24.31 12.47
CA ASP A 74 -5.87 -23.18 13.20
C ASP A 74 -5.91 -21.90 12.36
N LYS A 75 -7.01 -21.14 12.50
CA LYS A 75 -7.23 -19.85 11.80
C LYS A 75 -6.26 -18.72 12.20
N GLN A 76 -5.16 -19.00 12.91
CA GLN A 76 -4.31 -17.96 13.52
C GLN A 76 -3.02 -17.64 12.76
N SER A 77 -2.52 -18.50 11.85
CA SER A 77 -1.33 -18.20 11.05
C SER A 77 -1.67 -17.97 9.58
N LYS A 78 -1.83 -16.69 9.20
CA LYS A 78 -1.83 -16.28 7.78
C LYS A 78 -0.38 -16.28 7.28
N GLU A 79 0.01 -17.26 6.48
CA GLU A 79 1.31 -17.24 5.81
C GLU A 79 1.19 -16.34 4.57
N ILE A 80 1.97 -15.24 4.54
CA ILE A 80 1.95 -14.26 3.44
C ILE A 80 3.07 -14.62 2.47
N LYS A 81 2.73 -14.97 1.23
CA LYS A 81 3.69 -15.13 0.12
C LYS A 81 3.80 -13.84 -0.67
N VAL A 82 5.02 -13.54 -1.14
CA VAL A 82 5.34 -12.32 -1.88
C VAL A 82 5.85 -12.70 -3.27
N HIS A 83 5.28 -12.11 -4.31
CA HIS A 83 5.61 -12.37 -5.72
C HIS A 83 6.08 -11.08 -6.40
N GLY A 84 6.98 -11.20 -7.39
CA GLY A 84 7.50 -10.05 -8.14
C GLY A 84 8.74 -9.39 -7.54
N LEU A 85 9.38 -10.01 -6.54
CA LEU A 85 10.58 -9.43 -5.88
C LEU A 85 11.86 -9.54 -6.68
N HIS A 86 11.92 -10.38 -7.71
CA HIS A 86 13.19 -10.71 -8.39
C HIS A 86 13.83 -9.46 -8.98
N TYR A 87 13.04 -8.56 -9.56
CA TYR A 87 13.53 -7.30 -10.09
C TYR A 87 14.22 -6.44 -9.03
N ILE A 88 13.63 -6.28 -7.84
CA ILE A 88 14.25 -5.53 -6.73
C ILE A 88 15.53 -6.23 -6.28
N VAL A 89 15.49 -7.56 -6.14
CA VAL A 89 16.64 -8.36 -5.69
C VAL A 89 17.82 -8.27 -6.67
N GLU A 90 17.55 -8.13 -7.96
CA GLU A 90 18.56 -8.06 -9.01
C GLU A 90 19.10 -6.64 -9.24
N ASN A 91 18.31 -5.59 -8.97
CA ASN A 91 18.64 -4.22 -9.37
C ASN A 91 18.89 -3.26 -8.19
N ALA A 92 18.38 -3.54 -6.99
CA ALA A 92 18.59 -2.69 -5.82
C ALA A 92 19.80 -3.13 -4.99
N ASN A 93 20.49 -2.16 -4.39
CA ASN A 93 21.71 -2.31 -3.61
C ASN A 93 21.58 -1.66 -2.23
N ALA A 94 22.60 -1.83 -1.39
CA ALA A 94 22.55 -1.44 0.01
C ALA A 94 22.52 0.09 0.23
N ASP A 95 23.04 0.85 -0.73
CA ASP A 95 23.09 2.31 -0.76
C ASP A 95 21.84 2.95 -1.39
N ASP A 96 20.99 2.15 -2.02
CA ASP A 96 19.71 2.62 -2.54
C ASP A 96 18.70 2.88 -1.41
N GLY A 97 17.85 3.87 -1.62
CA GLY A 97 16.64 4.13 -0.86
C GLY A 97 15.44 3.41 -1.48
N LEU A 98 14.64 2.74 -0.64
CA LEU A 98 13.46 2.01 -1.08
C LEU A 98 12.22 2.54 -0.34
N LEU A 99 11.23 3.02 -1.10
CA LEU A 99 9.95 3.46 -0.60
C LEU A 99 8.89 2.38 -0.84
N ILE A 100 8.35 1.80 0.21
CA ILE A 100 7.19 0.88 0.12
C ILE A 100 5.91 1.72 0.24
N VAL A 101 4.99 1.54 -0.69
CA VAL A 101 3.70 2.25 -0.69
C VAL A 101 2.52 1.28 -0.69
N ASP A 102 1.52 1.57 0.14
CA ASP A 102 0.25 0.85 0.21
C ASP A 102 -0.91 1.82 0.43
N ASP A 103 -2.16 1.41 0.21
CA ASP A 103 -3.33 2.26 0.45
C ASP A 103 -3.62 2.46 1.94
N VAL A 104 -3.40 1.43 2.76
CA VAL A 104 -3.56 1.48 4.21
C VAL A 104 -2.51 0.65 4.94
N PHE A 105 -1.89 1.24 5.96
CA PHE A 105 -1.18 0.49 6.99
C PHE A 105 -2.18 0.06 8.08
N ASP A 106 -2.73 -1.15 7.93
CA ASP A 106 -3.68 -1.73 8.89
C ASP A 106 -2.95 -2.60 9.94
N SER A 107 -2.84 -3.91 9.69
CA SER A 107 -2.05 -4.80 10.55
C SER A 107 -0.54 -4.72 10.34
N GLY A 108 -0.09 -4.14 9.22
CA GLY A 108 1.31 -4.05 8.81
C GLY A 108 1.97 -5.37 8.37
N ARG A 109 1.25 -6.50 8.44
CA ARG A 109 1.82 -7.84 8.18
C ARG A 109 2.34 -8.04 6.76
N SER A 110 1.68 -7.49 5.76
CA SER A 110 2.10 -7.60 4.35
C SER A 110 3.45 -6.93 4.10
N ILE A 111 3.61 -5.69 4.60
CA ILE A 111 4.84 -4.92 4.50
C ILE A 111 5.95 -5.56 5.33
N PHE A 112 5.63 -6.05 6.53
CA PHE A 112 6.58 -6.78 7.36
C PHE A 112 7.11 -8.04 6.65
N ALA A 113 6.23 -8.87 6.10
CA ALA A 113 6.60 -10.07 5.36
C ALA A 113 7.44 -9.74 4.10
N LEU A 114 7.13 -8.64 3.42
CA LEU A 114 7.95 -8.13 2.32
C LEU A 114 9.37 -7.79 2.77
N LYS A 115 9.51 -6.98 3.83
CA LYS A 115 10.84 -6.58 4.35
C LYS A 115 11.66 -7.79 4.79
N GLU A 116 11.05 -8.74 5.50
CA GLU A 116 11.70 -10.00 5.90
C GLU A 116 12.16 -10.79 4.68
N LYS A 117 11.31 -10.92 3.66
CA LYS A 117 11.65 -11.67 2.45
C LYS A 117 12.78 -11.01 1.66
N LEU A 118 12.76 -9.68 1.53
CA LEU A 118 13.85 -8.92 0.90
C LEU A 118 15.16 -9.09 1.68
N GLY A 119 15.14 -9.01 3.01
CA GLY A 119 16.33 -9.23 3.83
C GLY A 119 16.94 -10.62 3.68
N GLN A 120 16.11 -11.66 3.58
CA GLN A 120 16.57 -13.03 3.33
C GLN A 120 17.22 -13.19 1.95
N LEU A 121 16.64 -12.56 0.91
CA LEU A 121 17.09 -12.72 -0.47
C LEU A 121 18.31 -11.85 -0.81
N MET A 122 18.30 -10.58 -0.37
CA MET A 122 19.34 -9.60 -0.73
C MET A 122 20.53 -9.62 0.23
N ARG A 123 20.35 -10.08 1.47
CA ARG A 123 21.41 -10.16 2.50
C ARG A 123 22.12 -8.81 2.66
N LEU A 124 23.42 -8.75 2.37
CA LEU A 124 24.24 -7.53 2.50
C LEU A 124 23.86 -6.45 1.47
N ASN A 125 23.16 -6.79 0.40
CA ASN A 125 22.69 -5.85 -0.62
C ASN A 125 21.32 -5.25 -0.28
N MET A 126 20.71 -5.60 0.86
CA MET A 126 19.43 -5.01 1.25
C MET A 126 19.57 -3.49 1.42
N PRO A 127 18.70 -2.69 0.77
CA PRO A 127 18.62 -1.24 0.99
C PRO A 127 18.61 -0.90 2.48
N LYS A 128 19.49 0.02 2.90
CA LYS A 128 19.59 0.42 4.32
C LYS A 128 18.53 1.44 4.72
N ASP A 129 18.08 2.28 3.80
CA ASP A 129 17.00 3.25 4.02
C ASP A 129 15.71 2.77 3.35
N ILE A 130 14.92 2.01 4.12
CA ILE A 130 13.60 1.51 3.68
C ILE A 130 12.52 2.23 4.46
N ARG A 131 11.72 3.04 3.75
CA ARG A 131 10.61 3.80 4.33
C ARG A 131 9.27 3.32 3.81
N ILE A 132 8.22 3.57 4.59
CA ILE A 132 6.86 3.13 4.33
C ILE A 132 5.94 4.34 4.25
N ALA A 133 5.14 4.45 3.19
CA ALA A 133 4.18 5.52 3.01
C ALA A 133 2.79 4.96 2.69
N CYS A 134 1.79 5.34 3.49
CA CYS A 134 0.40 4.95 3.26
C CYS A 134 -0.52 6.14 3.49
N PRO A 135 -1.45 6.48 2.58
CA PRO A 135 -2.41 7.56 2.82
C PRO A 135 -3.15 7.39 4.16
N TYR A 136 -3.55 6.15 4.50
CA TYR A 136 -4.20 5.81 5.76
C TYR A 136 -3.32 4.93 6.66
N TYR A 137 -3.39 5.20 7.96
CA TYR A 137 -2.75 4.41 9.01
C TYR A 137 -3.79 4.07 10.10
N LYS A 138 -3.84 2.80 10.54
CA LYS A 138 -4.67 2.33 11.65
C LYS A 138 -3.81 1.90 12.84
N PRO A 139 -3.41 2.82 13.74
CA PRO A 139 -2.50 2.51 14.84
C PRO A 139 -2.96 1.36 15.73
N GLN A 140 -4.27 1.28 16.01
CA GLN A 140 -4.85 0.28 16.91
C GLN A 140 -4.83 -1.15 16.34
N ASN A 141 -4.71 -1.29 15.02
CA ASN A 141 -4.70 -2.59 14.36
C ASN A 141 -3.29 -3.12 14.10
N THR A 142 -2.26 -2.31 14.39
CA THR A 142 -0.85 -2.66 14.13
C THR A 142 -0.47 -3.94 14.87
N ALA A 143 -0.07 -4.96 14.11
CA ALA A 143 0.25 -6.30 14.63
C ALA A 143 1.72 -6.70 14.41
N VAL A 144 2.57 -5.73 14.06
CA VAL A 144 4.00 -5.90 13.76
C VAL A 144 4.79 -4.74 14.39
N PRO A 145 6.10 -4.88 14.65
CA PRO A 145 6.92 -3.80 15.22
C PRO A 145 7.32 -2.75 14.16
N LEU A 146 6.38 -2.38 13.27
CA LEU A 146 6.55 -1.38 12.22
C LEU A 146 5.39 -0.39 12.27
N LYS A 147 5.66 0.84 11.83
CA LYS A 147 4.67 1.88 11.54
C LYS A 147 5.04 2.54 10.21
N PRO A 148 4.09 3.19 9.51
CA PRO A 148 4.44 3.98 8.35
C PRO A 148 5.31 5.18 8.76
N ASP A 149 6.30 5.50 7.93
CA ASP A 149 7.11 6.72 8.06
C ASP A 149 6.32 7.95 7.63
N TYR A 150 5.40 7.78 6.67
CA TYR A 150 4.55 8.84 6.13
C TYR A 150 3.09 8.40 6.05
N TYR A 151 2.17 9.26 6.48
CA TYR A 151 0.74 9.05 6.35
C TYR A 151 -0.04 10.37 6.36
N ILE A 152 -1.21 10.38 5.72
CA ILE A 152 -2.09 11.56 5.70
C ILE A 152 -3.12 11.48 6.81
N HIS A 153 -3.69 10.30 7.02
CA HIS A 153 -4.77 10.07 7.97
C HIS A 153 -4.43 8.96 8.95
N ALA A 154 -4.54 9.23 10.25
CA ALA A 154 -4.66 8.20 11.27
C ALA A 154 -6.14 8.01 11.60
N SER A 155 -6.68 6.81 11.44
CA SER A 155 -8.11 6.52 11.61
C SER A 155 -8.34 5.11 12.18
N ASP A 156 -9.44 4.91 12.88
CA ASP A 156 -9.97 3.63 13.33
C ASP A 156 -11.21 3.19 12.52
N GLU A 157 -11.64 4.00 11.55
CA GLU A 157 -12.84 3.79 10.74
C GLU A 157 -12.72 2.53 9.85
N TRP A 158 -13.86 1.93 9.51
CA TRP A 158 -13.90 0.92 8.46
C TRP A 158 -13.81 1.60 7.09
N LEU A 159 -12.61 1.64 6.52
CA LEU A 159 -12.36 2.23 5.21
C LEU A 159 -12.83 1.28 4.10
N VAL A 160 -13.41 1.84 3.05
CA VAL A 160 -13.76 1.15 1.81
C VAL A 160 -13.13 1.92 0.65
N PHE A 161 -12.07 1.37 0.05
CA PHE A 161 -11.30 2.04 -1.00
C PHE A 161 -12.02 2.00 -2.35
N PRO A 162 -11.75 2.94 -3.27
CA PRO A 162 -12.48 3.07 -4.55
C PRO A 162 -12.57 1.77 -5.34
N HIS A 163 -11.47 1.00 -5.39
CA HIS A 163 -11.35 -0.26 -6.12
C HIS A 163 -12.04 -1.47 -5.45
N GLU A 164 -12.53 -1.32 -4.22
CA GLU A 164 -13.19 -2.38 -3.46
C GLU A 164 -14.69 -2.39 -3.69
N VAL A 165 -15.19 -3.43 -4.38
CA VAL A 165 -16.63 -3.69 -4.55
C VAL A 165 -17.07 -5.02 -3.95
N SER A 166 -16.14 -5.97 -3.84
CA SER A 166 -16.40 -7.32 -3.34
C SER A 166 -16.78 -7.28 -1.85
N GLY A 167 -17.90 -7.92 -1.50
CA GLY A 167 -18.39 -8.00 -0.12
C GLY A 167 -19.26 -6.83 0.32
N LEU A 168 -19.53 -5.86 -0.55
CA LEU A 168 -20.53 -4.82 -0.33
C LEU A 168 -21.92 -5.29 -0.77
N SER A 169 -22.95 -4.91 -0.02
CA SER A 169 -24.34 -5.15 -0.46
C SER A 169 -24.72 -4.22 -1.62
N PRO A 170 -25.75 -4.54 -2.41
CA PRO A 170 -26.25 -3.63 -3.45
C PRO A 170 -26.63 -2.24 -2.89
N GLN A 171 -27.16 -2.18 -1.67
CA GLN A 171 -27.47 -0.92 -0.99
C GLN A 171 -26.19 -0.12 -0.65
N GLU A 172 -25.17 -0.78 -0.09
CA GLU A 172 -23.88 -0.15 0.22
C GLU A 172 -23.16 0.35 -1.03
N LEU A 173 -23.27 -0.36 -2.15
CA LEU A 173 -22.75 0.09 -3.44
C LEU A 173 -23.54 1.30 -3.97
N ALA A 174 -24.87 1.27 -3.87
CA ALA A 174 -25.72 2.36 -4.34
C ALA A 174 -25.51 3.67 -3.55
N GLU A 175 -25.34 3.57 -2.23
CA GLU A 175 -25.22 4.71 -1.31
C GLU A 175 -23.76 5.16 -1.16
N GLY A 176 -22.80 4.23 -1.07
CA GLY A 176 -21.41 4.51 -0.74
C GLY A 176 -20.46 4.64 -1.92
N LYS A 177 -20.74 4.02 -3.08
CA LYS A 177 -19.84 4.08 -4.27
C LYS A 177 -20.29 5.13 -5.28
N GLY A 178 -20.22 6.40 -4.86
CA GLY A 178 -20.57 7.55 -5.70
C GLY A 178 -19.82 7.61 -7.04
N ASP A 179 -18.54 7.22 -7.08
CA ASP A 179 -17.73 7.23 -8.30
C ASP A 179 -18.22 6.24 -9.37
N LEU A 180 -18.94 5.19 -8.95
CA LEU A 180 -19.48 4.16 -9.85
C LEU A 180 -20.93 4.47 -10.25
N ARG A 181 -21.46 5.67 -9.93
CA ARG A 181 -22.89 5.99 -10.12
C ARG A 181 -23.40 5.84 -11.55
N ASN A 182 -22.55 6.08 -12.54
CA ASN A 182 -22.90 6.07 -13.96
C ASN A 182 -22.87 4.65 -14.56
N ILE A 183 -22.41 3.66 -13.79
CA ILE A 183 -22.27 2.26 -14.19
C ILE A 183 -22.85 1.32 -13.11
N LYS A 184 -23.83 1.81 -12.34
CA LYS A 184 -24.44 1.06 -11.23
C LYS A 184 -25.10 -0.23 -11.68
N GLU A 185 -25.58 -0.28 -12.93
CA GLU A 185 -26.18 -1.45 -13.56
C GLU A 185 -25.25 -2.66 -13.64
N LEU A 186 -23.94 -2.48 -13.51
CA LEU A 186 -22.98 -3.60 -13.47
C LEU A 186 -23.01 -4.36 -12.14
N PHE A 187 -23.65 -3.81 -11.10
CA PHE A 187 -23.60 -4.31 -9.73
C PHE A 187 -24.98 -4.61 -9.13
N LEU A 188 -26.03 -4.58 -9.95
CA LEU A 188 -27.42 -4.89 -9.60
C LEU A 188 -27.83 -6.29 -10.09
#